data_AF-I7G418-F1
#
_entry.id   AF-I7G418-F1
#
_cell.length_a   1.000
_cell.length_b   1.000
_cell.length_c   1.000
_cell.angle_alpha   90.00
_cell.angle_beta   90.00
_cell.angle_gamma   90.00
#
_symmetry.space_group_name_H-M   'P 1'
#
loop_
_entity.id
_entity.type
_entity.pdbx_description
1 polymer ?
#
loop_
_entity_poly.entity_id
_entity_poly.type
_entity_poly.pdbx_seq_one_letter_code
_entity_poly.pdbx_strand_id
1 'polypeptide(L)' 'MTNQTVAGATVQVTGSGEDLKVNDACVVCGGVRTANVTVYLVDTVLMPPA' A
#
# COMPACT_ATOMS: atom_id res chain seq x y z
N MET A 1 -1.06 -9.88 -3.50
CA MET A 1 -2.48 -9.79 -3.11
C MET A 1 -3.09 -8.59 -3.82
N THR A 2 -4.34 -8.68 -4.28
CA THR A 2 -5.04 -7.55 -4.91
C THR A 2 -6.07 -6.99 -3.93
N ASN A 3 -6.10 -5.66 -3.78
CA ASN A 3 -6.93 -4.98 -2.80
C ASN A 3 -7.68 -3.81 -3.44
N GLN A 4 -8.97 -3.68 -3.14
CA GLN A 4 -9.78 -2.57 -3.66
C GLN A 4 -9.59 -1.33 -2.77
N THR A 5 -9.37 -0.18 -3.42
CA THR A 5 -9.34 1.13 -2.76
C THR A 5 -10.76 1.65 -2.55
N VAL A 6 -10.93 2.63 -1.66
CA VAL A 6 -12.22 3.33 -1.46
C VAL A 6 -12.73 4.03 -2.72
N ALA A 7 -11.84 4.43 -3.64
CA ALA A 7 -12.24 5.01 -4.93
C ALA A 7 -12.70 3.95 -5.95
N GLY A 8 -12.68 2.67 -5.59
CA GLY A 8 -13.14 1.56 -6.43
C GLY A 8 -12.05 0.89 -7.28
N ALA A 9 -10.95 1.59 -7.58
CA ALA A 9 -9.80 1.03 -8.29
C ALA A 9 -9.03 0.03 -7.41
N THR A 10 -8.30 -0.91 -8.01
CA THR A 10 -7.50 -1.91 -7.28
C THR A 10 -6.02 -1.56 -7.23
N VAL A 11 -5.36 -1.90 -6.13
CA VAL A 11 -3.90 -1.91 -5.99
C VAL A 11 -3.40 -3.34 -5.80
N GLN A 12 -2.15 -3.58 -6.17
CA GLN A 12 -1.50 -4.87 -6.00
C GLN A 12 -0.40 -4.78 -4.94
N VAL A 13 -0.53 -5.56 -3.89
CA VAL A 13 0.48 -5.72 -2.84
C VAL A 13 1.38 -6.90 -3.19
N THR A 14 2.68 -6.68 -3.27
CA THR A 14 3.68 -7.71 -3.60
C THR A 14 4.84 -7.67 -2.61
N GLY A 15 5.67 -8.72 -2.62
CA GLY A 15 6.79 -8.85 -1.69
C GLY A 15 6.35 -9.20 -0.26
N SER A 16 7.32 -9.17 0.66
CA SER A 16 7.14 -9.54 2.06
C SER A 16 8.26 -8.97 2.92
N GLY A 17 8.03 -8.81 4.22
CA GLY A 17 9.03 -8.26 5.13
C GLY A 17 9.40 -6.83 4.73
N GLU A 18 10.69 -6.57 4.54
CA GLU A 18 11.23 -5.26 4.12
C GLU A 18 11.03 -4.98 2.62
N ASP A 19 10.75 -6.00 1.81
CA ASP A 19 10.54 -5.87 0.36
C ASP A 19 9.06 -5.67 -0.02
N LEU A 20 8.23 -5.26 0.94
CA LEU A 20 6.79 -5.07 0.71
C LEU A 20 6.56 -3.86 -0.21
N LYS A 21 5.72 -4.05 -1.23
CA LYS A 21 5.37 -3.02 -2.20
C LYS A 21 3.87 -2.91 -2.40
N VAL A 22 3.40 -1.72 -2.76
CA VAL A 22 2.03 -1.43 -3.22
C VAL A 22 2.13 -0.81 -4.60
N ASN A 23 1.71 -1.56 -5.62
CA ASN A 23 2.08 -1.31 -7.01
C ASN A 23 3.61 -1.13 -7.11
N ASP A 24 4.07 0.01 -7.62
CA ASP A 24 5.49 0.30 -7.80
C ASP A 24 6.14 0.96 -6.57
N ALA A 25 5.35 1.40 -5.58
CA ALA A 25 5.82 2.09 -4.40
C ALA A 25 6.32 1.10 -3.33
N CYS A 26 7.48 1.39 -2.73
CA CYS A 26 8.03 0.59 -1.64
C CYS A 26 7.45 1.03 -0.30
N VAL A 27 7.15 0.08 0.57
CA VAL A 27 6.74 0.35 1.95
C VAL A 27 8.01 0.61 2.78
N VAL A 28 8.18 1.85 3.24
CA VAL A 28 9.34 2.26 4.05
C VAL A 28 9.12 1.96 5.53
N CYS A 29 7.88 2.14 6.00
CA CYS A 29 7.49 1.84 7.36
C CYS A 29 6.07 1.29 7.34
N GLY A 30 5.92 -0.01 7.54
CA GLY A 30 4.63 -0.68 7.47
C GLY A 30 4.07 -1.02 8.85
N GLY A 31 2.75 -1.14 8.94
CA GLY A 31 2.11 -1.80 10.08
C GLY A 31 1.87 -0.92 11.30
N VAL A 32 1.86 0.41 11.16
CA VAL A 32 1.57 1.33 12.27
C VAL A 32 0.09 1.23 12.63
N ARG A 33 -0.20 0.57 13.75
CA ARG A 33 -1.58 0.38 14.25
C ARG A 33 -2.10 1.68 14.86
N THR A 34 -3.23 2.13 14.36
CA THR A 34 -4.06 3.18 15.00
C THR A 34 -5.28 2.53 15.65
N ALA A 35 -6.20 3.33 16.20
CA ALA A 35 -7.42 2.80 16.82
C ALA A 35 -8.28 1.96 15.87
N ASN A 36 -8.32 2.30 14.57
CA ASN A 36 -9.28 1.72 13.63
C ASN A 36 -8.63 1.14 12.36
N VAL A 37 -7.42 1.58 12.02
CA VAL A 37 -6.75 1.21 10.78
C VAL A 37 -5.26 0.97 11.00
N THR A 38 -4.65 0.29 10.04
CA THR A 38 -3.20 0.15 9.95
C THR A 38 -2.69 1.10 8.88
N VAL A 39 -1.69 1.91 9.22
CA VAL A 39 -1.02 2.84 8.30
C VAL A 39 0.27 2.23 7.79
N TYR A 40 0.50 2.39 6.48
CA TYR A 40 1.74 2.00 5.80
C TYR A 40 2.29 3.24 5.10
N LEU A 41 3.54 3.57 5.38
CA LEU A 41 4.24 4.69 4.77
C LEU A 41 4.98 4.20 3.51
N VAL A 42 4.74 4.87 2.39
CA VAL A 42 5.33 4.54 1.08
C VAL A 42 6.24 5.65 0.59
N ASP A 43 7.24 5.31 -0.22
CA ASP A 43 8.23 6.26 -0.76
C ASP A 43 7.74 7.07 -1.97
N THR A 44 6.68 6.59 -2.64
CA THR A 44 6.20 7.13 -3.91
C THR A 44 4.70 7.36 -3.85
N VAL A 45 4.25 8.50 -4.39
CA VAL A 45 2.82 8.81 -4.51
C VAL A 45 2.17 7.87 -5.53
N LEU A 46 1.09 7.20 -5.12
CA LEU A 46 0.28 6.40 -6.03
C LEU A 46 -0.68 7.29 -6.81
N MET A 47 -0.64 7.17 -8.13
CA MET A 47 -1.58 7.85 -9.03
C MET A 47 -2.74 6.91 -9.38
N PRO A 48 -3.96 7.44 -9.54
CA PRO A 48 -5.08 6.65 -10.06
C PRO A 48 -4.77 6.10 -11.47
N PRO A 49 -5.27 4.91 -11.82
CA PRO A 49 -5.22 4.42 -13.20
C PRO A 49 -6.00 5.35 -14.13
N ALA A 50 -5.57 5.43 -15.39
CA ALA A 50 -6.19 6.25 -16.44
C ALA A 50 -7.55 5.68 -16.89
#